data_AF-A0A1H3LQF1-F1
#
_entry.id   AF-A0A1H3LQF1-F1
#
_cell.length_a   1.000
_cell.length_b   1.000
_cell.length_c   1.000
_cell.angle_alpha   90.00
_cell.angle_beta   90.00
_cell.angle_gamma   90.00
#
_symmetry.space_group_name_H-M   'P 1'
#
loop_
_entity.id
_entity.type
_entity.pdbx_description
1 polymer ?
#
loop_
_entity_poly.entity_id
_entity_poly.type
_entity_poly.pdbx_seq_one_letter_code
_entity_poly.pdbx_strand_id
1 'polypeptide(L)'
;MNVFIINTPYHMFIASTMIKKKDIVVIVDDFDLNNSRFCKLLLNKAMKDNKIYIIKSLRSFGKNLFKLKVYISKIVFDIIQTINQNFINDIILFNDGHPMNQIFINNIIQKKDIILIEEGIGLYRYVKKRYHFIYSLIGKLIFGIRFENTTCIGEQSRTTKIMCNYPKLLNNIQLKKKVERINQWDFSILKNMKDLYAIDQNFNKIPDHEFNIFIGQPLVEDGIINEKEYMKLISTVVRLSTKKNNLFIKPHPRENISKYFFMEEEYGAILLRNKDIPIELLLLDQKKARVFTAYSSAVFNIAKYFRINSYLLYKLIDFNPKIPCEMLKSSYINVVENFKELSELKGKITHENQNSIK
;
A
#
# COMPACT_ATOMS: atom_id res chain seq x y z
N MET A 1 -17.55 17.76 7.75
CA MET A 1 -17.38 16.30 7.88
C MET A 1 -16.79 15.78 6.60
N ASN A 2 -15.84 14.86 6.65
CA ASN A 2 -15.21 14.27 5.46
C ASN A 2 -15.74 12.85 5.22
N VAL A 3 -15.65 12.38 3.97
CA VAL A 3 -15.91 10.98 3.60
C VAL A 3 -14.60 10.35 3.13
N PHE A 4 -14.14 9.32 3.82
CA PHE A 4 -12.96 8.54 3.43
C PHE A 4 -13.39 7.27 2.69
N ILE A 5 -12.85 7.02 1.49
CA ILE A 5 -13.08 5.80 0.71
C ILE A 5 -11.81 4.94 0.73
N ILE A 6 -11.91 3.76 1.36
CA ILE A 6 -10.79 2.88 1.69
C ILE A 6 -10.92 1.59 0.89
N ASN A 7 -9.81 1.11 0.30
CA ASN A 7 -9.76 -0.14 -0.49
C ASN A 7 -8.69 -1.10 0.02
N THR A 8 -7.78 -0.66 0.90
CA THR A 8 -6.66 -1.47 1.37
C THR A 8 -6.38 -1.21 2.85
N PRO A 9 -5.72 -2.14 3.57
CA PRO A 9 -5.24 -1.88 4.92
C PRO A 9 -4.34 -0.63 5.00
N TYR A 10 -3.55 -0.38 3.95
CA TYR A 10 -2.68 0.80 3.88
C TYR A 10 -3.46 2.11 3.74
N HIS A 11 -4.55 2.14 2.97
CA HIS A 11 -5.45 3.29 2.92
C HIS A 11 -6.03 3.59 4.31
N MET A 12 -6.40 2.54 5.06
CA MET A 12 -6.94 2.71 6.40
C MET A 12 -5.89 3.22 7.39
N PHE A 13 -4.65 2.75 7.26
CA PHE A 13 -3.51 3.26 7.99
C PHE A 13 -3.30 4.76 7.74
N ILE A 14 -3.23 5.21 6.48
CA ILE A 14 -3.10 6.65 6.18
C ILE A 14 -4.32 7.42 6.69
N ALA A 15 -5.55 6.95 6.40
CA ALA A 15 -6.78 7.61 6.83
C ALA A 15 -6.84 7.79 8.36
N SER A 16 -6.33 6.84 9.14
CA SER A 16 -6.28 6.94 10.61
C SER A 16 -5.47 8.12 11.14
N THR A 17 -4.55 8.67 10.34
CA THR A 17 -3.76 9.87 10.70
C THR A 17 -4.47 11.18 10.38
N MET A 18 -5.55 11.13 9.59
CA MET A 18 -6.25 12.33 9.07
C MET A 18 -7.69 12.45 9.56
N ILE A 19 -8.30 11.31 9.93
CA ILE A 19 -9.70 11.22 10.27
C ILE A 19 -10.02 12.00 11.56
N LYS A 20 -11.15 12.71 11.55
CA LYS A 20 -11.66 13.44 12.71
C LYS A 20 -12.95 12.78 13.20
N LYS A 21 -13.32 13.07 14.44
CA LYS A 21 -14.60 12.60 15.02
C LYS A 21 -15.77 12.97 14.10
N LYS A 22 -16.73 12.06 13.98
CA LYS A 22 -17.93 12.18 13.13
C LYS A 22 -17.69 12.13 11.62
N ASP A 23 -16.45 12.01 11.12
CA ASP A 23 -16.22 11.71 9.70
C ASP A 23 -16.85 10.35 9.31
N ILE A 24 -17.10 10.16 8.01
CA ILE A 24 -17.66 8.93 7.44
C ILE A 24 -16.55 8.12 6.80
N VAL A 25 -16.56 6.81 7.02
CA VAL A 25 -15.63 5.85 6.42
C VAL A 25 -16.40 4.85 5.58
N VAL A 26 -16.07 4.75 4.30
CA VAL A 26 -16.58 3.75 3.37
C VAL A 26 -15.45 2.78 3.05
N ILE A 27 -15.59 1.53 3.49
CA ILE A 27 -14.62 0.46 3.24
C ILE A 27 -15.13 -0.39 2.09
N VAL A 28 -14.41 -0.37 0.97
CA VAL A 28 -14.57 -1.32 -0.12
C VAL A 28 -13.76 -2.56 0.24
N ASP A 29 -14.46 -3.68 0.45
CA ASP A 29 -13.92 -4.95 0.97
C ASP A 29 -13.07 -5.70 -0.09
N ASP A 30 -12.03 -5.03 -0.60
CA ASP A 30 -11.02 -5.55 -1.53
C ASP A 30 -9.92 -6.36 -0.81
N PHE A 31 -9.96 -6.35 0.53
CA PHE A 31 -9.12 -7.10 1.46
C PHE A 31 -10.00 -7.81 2.50
N ASP A 32 -9.48 -8.83 3.18
CA ASP A 32 -10.25 -9.61 4.16
C ASP A 32 -10.36 -8.87 5.51
N LEU A 33 -11.29 -7.92 5.60
CA LEU A 33 -11.51 -7.15 6.82
C LEU A 33 -11.89 -8.03 8.02
N ASN A 34 -12.61 -9.13 7.78
CA ASN A 34 -13.09 -10.02 8.83
C ASN A 34 -11.97 -10.79 9.51
N ASN A 35 -10.88 -11.12 8.80
CA ASN A 35 -9.74 -11.82 9.39
C ASN A 35 -8.59 -10.87 9.77
N SER A 36 -8.63 -9.62 9.32
CA SER A 36 -7.56 -8.66 9.58
C SER A 36 -7.63 -8.04 10.99
N ARG A 37 -6.80 -8.57 11.91
CA ARG A 37 -6.64 -8.02 13.27
C ARG A 37 -6.19 -6.55 13.26
N PHE A 38 -5.27 -6.21 12.37
CA PHE A 38 -4.76 -4.84 12.20
C PHE A 38 -5.90 -3.88 11.85
N CYS A 39 -6.70 -4.25 10.86
CA CYS A 39 -7.79 -3.41 10.41
C CYS A 39 -8.87 -3.21 11.49
N LYS A 40 -9.26 -4.29 12.17
CA LYS A 40 -10.21 -4.22 13.29
C LYS A 40 -9.72 -3.32 14.42
N LEU A 41 -8.43 -3.35 14.74
CA LEU A 41 -7.88 -2.48 15.79
C LEU A 41 -8.00 -1.00 15.39
N LEU A 42 -7.66 -0.65 14.14
CA LEU A 42 -7.82 0.73 13.66
C LEU A 42 -9.29 1.19 13.71
N LEU A 43 -10.23 0.35 13.32
CA LEU A 43 -11.66 0.68 13.42
C LEU A 43 -12.08 0.93 14.87
N ASN A 44 -11.65 0.08 15.80
CA ASN A 44 -12.05 0.16 17.20
C ASN A 44 -11.34 1.27 18.00
N LYS A 45 -10.17 1.72 17.55
CA LYS A 45 -9.36 2.71 18.29
C LYS A 45 -9.34 4.07 17.60
N ALA A 46 -8.98 4.12 16.31
CA ALA A 46 -8.86 5.36 15.56
C ALA A 46 -10.21 5.85 15.02
N MET A 47 -11.11 4.93 14.66
CA MET A 47 -12.35 5.27 13.93
C MET A 47 -13.64 4.97 14.71
N LYS A 48 -13.54 4.78 16.02
CA LYS A 48 -14.69 4.38 16.87
C LYS A 48 -15.83 5.39 16.92
N ASP A 49 -15.49 6.68 16.77
CA ASP A 49 -16.44 7.79 16.81
C ASP A 49 -16.92 8.19 15.39
N ASN A 50 -16.65 7.33 14.39
CA ASN A 50 -16.95 7.55 12.98
C ASN A 50 -18.08 6.66 12.50
N LYS A 51 -18.79 7.12 11.48
CA LYS A 51 -19.81 6.30 10.82
C LYS A 51 -19.12 5.42 9.78
N ILE A 52 -19.20 4.10 9.97
CA ILE A 52 -18.51 3.12 9.11
C ILE A 52 -19.54 2.41 8.23
N TYR A 53 -19.29 2.39 6.93
CA TYR A 53 -20.00 1.60 5.93
C TYR A 53 -19.03 0.61 5.30
N ILE A 54 -19.38 -0.68 5.31
CA ILE A 54 -18.59 -1.71 4.63
C ILE A 54 -19.39 -2.17 3.42
N ILE A 55 -18.78 -2.11 2.24
CA ILE A 55 -19.39 -2.55 0.99
C ILE A 55 -18.57 -3.66 0.34
N LYS A 56 -19.26 -4.58 -0.32
CA LYS A 56 -18.63 -5.66 -1.08
C LYS A 56 -17.81 -5.11 -2.24
N SER A 57 -16.62 -5.66 -2.42
CA SER A 57 -15.78 -5.39 -3.60
C SER A 57 -16.34 -6.04 -4.87
N LEU A 58 -15.79 -5.66 -6.02
CA LEU A 58 -16.11 -6.29 -7.30
C LEU A 58 -15.82 -7.79 -7.30
N ARG A 59 -14.79 -8.23 -6.55
CA ARG A 59 -14.41 -9.64 -6.43
C ARG A 59 -15.52 -10.50 -5.85
N SER A 60 -16.31 -9.97 -4.91
CA SER A 60 -17.43 -10.67 -4.28
C SER A 60 -18.55 -11.05 -5.25
N PHE A 61 -18.57 -10.47 -6.46
CA PHE A 61 -19.60 -10.74 -7.48
C PHE A 61 -19.10 -11.61 -8.63
N GLY A 62 -17.79 -11.87 -8.72
CA GLY A 62 -17.19 -12.63 -9.82
C GLY A 62 -17.61 -12.09 -11.18
N LYS A 63 -18.19 -12.95 -12.03
CA LYS A 63 -18.72 -12.58 -13.36
C LYS A 63 -20.20 -12.18 -13.35
N ASN A 64 -20.87 -12.17 -12.19
CA ASN A 64 -22.31 -11.92 -12.10
C ASN A 64 -22.63 -10.42 -12.07
N LEU A 65 -22.67 -9.81 -13.26
CA LEU A 65 -22.93 -8.38 -13.45
C LEU A 65 -24.33 -7.95 -12.99
N PHE A 66 -25.33 -8.84 -13.10
CA PHE A 66 -26.69 -8.54 -12.66
C PHE A 66 -26.77 -8.37 -11.14
N LYS A 67 -26.20 -9.32 -10.39
CA LYS A 67 -26.11 -9.26 -8.93
C LYS A 67 -25.35 -8.02 -8.47
N LEU A 68 -24.26 -7.68 -9.16
CA LEU A 68 -23.51 -6.44 -8.92
C LEU A 68 -24.39 -5.21 -9.14
N LYS A 69 -25.11 -5.12 -10.27
CA LYS A 69 -25.99 -3.97 -10.57
C LYS A 69 -27.10 -3.82 -9.53
N VAL A 70 -27.75 -4.91 -9.13
CA VAL A 70 -28.79 -4.90 -8.08
C VAL A 70 -28.21 -4.48 -6.72
N TYR A 71 -27.02 -4.98 -6.38
CA TYR A 71 -26.35 -4.58 -5.16
C TYR A 71 -26.01 -3.08 -5.16
N ILE A 72 -25.51 -2.56 -6.28
CA ILE A 72 -25.24 -1.13 -6.43
C ILE A 72 -26.53 -0.33 -6.27
N SER A 73 -27.59 -0.69 -7.04
CA SER A 73 -28.85 0.06 -7.08
C SER A 73 -29.57 0.12 -5.73
N LYS A 74 -29.43 -0.93 -4.90
CA LYS A 74 -30.04 -1.00 -3.57
C LYS A 74 -29.07 -0.51 -2.50
N ILE A 75 -28.04 -1.30 -2.22
CA ILE A 75 -27.19 -1.09 -1.04
C ILE A 75 -26.29 0.15 -1.18
N VAL A 76 -25.60 0.30 -2.31
CA VAL A 76 -24.63 1.40 -2.48
C VAL A 76 -25.35 2.74 -2.58
N PHE A 77 -26.46 2.80 -3.32
CA PHE A 77 -27.24 4.04 -3.41
C PHE A 77 -27.94 4.39 -2.10
N ASP A 78 -28.44 3.44 -1.31
CA ASP A 78 -29.00 3.74 0.02
C ASP A 78 -27.95 4.37 0.95
N ILE A 79 -26.71 3.87 0.91
CA ILE A 79 -25.58 4.46 1.64
C ILE A 79 -25.32 5.88 1.14
N ILE A 80 -25.26 6.10 -0.17
CA ILE A 80 -25.05 7.43 -0.75
C ILE A 80 -26.15 8.41 -0.34
N GLN A 81 -27.41 7.99 -0.36
CA GLN A 81 -28.53 8.83 0.09
C GLN A 81 -28.37 9.20 1.56
N THR A 82 -27.97 8.24 2.40
CA THR A 82 -27.70 8.50 3.81
C THR A 82 -26.52 9.48 4.00
N ILE A 83 -25.46 9.37 3.18
CA ILE A 83 -24.34 10.31 3.22
C ILE A 83 -24.80 11.71 2.82
N ASN A 84 -25.61 11.82 1.75
CA ASN A 84 -26.14 13.08 1.23
C ASN A 84 -27.07 13.83 2.19
N GLN A 85 -27.57 13.18 3.26
CA GLN A 85 -28.30 13.85 4.34
C GLN A 85 -27.39 14.73 5.22
N ASN A 86 -26.07 14.65 5.05
CA ASN A 86 -25.10 15.40 5.82
C ASN A 86 -24.32 16.37 4.93
N PHE A 87 -23.87 17.49 5.51
CA PHE A 87 -22.96 18.40 4.83
C PHE A 87 -21.54 17.80 4.76
N ILE A 88 -21.10 17.44 3.55
CA ILE A 88 -19.76 16.91 3.33
C ILE A 88 -18.82 18.03 2.88
N ASN A 89 -17.69 18.15 3.57
CA ASN A 89 -16.62 19.06 3.19
C ASN A 89 -15.88 18.42 2.01
N ASP A 90 -15.14 17.34 2.26
CA ASP A 90 -14.29 16.72 1.26
C ASP A 90 -14.54 15.21 1.16
N ILE A 91 -14.38 14.66 -0.04
CA ILE A 91 -14.23 13.21 -0.25
C ILE A 91 -12.75 12.92 -0.40
N ILE A 92 -12.21 12.06 0.46
CA ILE A 92 -10.82 11.65 0.47
C ILE A 92 -10.74 10.20 0.00
N LEU A 93 -9.92 9.94 -1.01
CA LEU A 93 -9.73 8.62 -1.59
C LEU A 93 -8.28 8.42 -2.03
N PHE A 94 -7.93 7.18 -2.32
CA PHE A 94 -6.57 6.78 -2.71
C PHE A 94 -6.50 6.18 -4.13
N ASN A 95 -7.66 5.90 -4.73
CA ASN A 95 -7.78 5.35 -6.07
C ASN A 95 -9.11 5.80 -6.71
N ASP A 96 -9.07 6.80 -7.58
CA ASP A 96 -10.24 7.29 -8.33
C ASP A 96 -10.54 6.49 -9.61
N GLY A 97 -9.67 5.54 -9.97
CA GLY A 97 -9.86 4.60 -11.07
C GLY A 97 -10.68 3.36 -10.68
N HIS A 98 -10.88 3.13 -9.39
CA HIS A 98 -11.65 1.98 -8.92
C HIS A 98 -13.16 2.20 -9.13
N PRO A 99 -13.89 1.29 -9.81
CA PRO A 99 -15.29 1.51 -10.17
C PRO A 99 -16.22 1.78 -8.99
N MET A 100 -16.03 1.09 -7.86
CA MET A 100 -16.85 1.35 -6.67
C MET A 100 -16.61 2.75 -6.11
N ASN A 101 -15.38 3.25 -6.16
CA ASN A 101 -15.04 4.59 -5.69
C ASN A 101 -15.68 5.66 -6.58
N GLN A 102 -15.69 5.41 -7.90
CA GLN A 102 -16.34 6.28 -8.87
C GLN A 102 -17.84 6.45 -8.62
N ILE A 103 -18.53 5.44 -8.10
CA ILE A 103 -19.95 5.54 -7.76
C ILE A 103 -20.16 6.62 -6.67
N PHE A 104 -19.32 6.65 -5.63
CA PHE A 104 -19.43 7.64 -4.55
C PHE A 104 -19.08 9.06 -5.03
N ILE A 105 -17.94 9.24 -5.70
CA ILE A 105 -17.52 10.59 -6.14
C ILE A 105 -18.52 11.23 -7.12
N ASN A 106 -19.21 10.41 -7.92
CA ASN A 106 -20.17 10.86 -8.93
C ASN A 106 -21.57 11.16 -8.38
N ASN A 107 -21.94 10.60 -7.23
CA ASN A 107 -23.32 10.63 -6.72
C ASN A 107 -23.48 11.29 -5.34
N ILE A 108 -22.39 11.54 -4.60
CA ILE A 108 -22.44 12.41 -3.41
C ILE A 108 -22.52 13.86 -3.89
N ILE A 109 -23.58 14.59 -3.51
CA ILE A 109 -23.96 15.87 -4.16
C ILE A 109 -23.23 17.05 -3.50
N GLN A 110 -23.34 17.19 -2.18
CA GLN A 110 -22.81 18.34 -1.44
C GLN A 110 -21.36 18.07 -1.05
N LYS A 111 -20.39 18.56 -1.83
CA LYS A 111 -18.96 18.45 -1.51
C LYS A 111 -18.16 19.61 -2.07
N LYS A 112 -17.12 20.02 -1.36
CA LYS A 112 -16.14 21.02 -1.76
C LYS A 112 -15.08 20.41 -2.67
N ASP A 113 -14.24 19.52 -2.14
CA ASP A 113 -13.18 18.86 -2.93
C ASP A 113 -13.35 17.33 -2.99
N ILE A 114 -12.86 16.75 -4.08
CA ILE A 114 -12.52 15.33 -4.17
C ILE A 114 -11.00 15.23 -4.19
N ILE A 115 -10.44 14.79 -3.08
CA ILE A 115 -9.01 14.77 -2.79
C ILE A 115 -8.47 13.35 -2.95
N LEU A 116 -7.66 13.16 -3.97
CA LEU A 116 -6.91 11.94 -4.17
C LEU A 116 -5.56 12.02 -3.45
N ILE A 117 -5.26 11.05 -2.60
CA ILE A 117 -3.99 10.93 -1.88
C ILE A 117 -3.15 9.82 -2.52
N GLU A 118 -1.89 10.11 -2.80
CA GLU A 118 -0.93 9.10 -3.27
C GLU A 118 -0.77 7.94 -2.28
N GLU A 119 -1.04 6.72 -2.73
CA GLU A 119 -0.66 5.49 -2.03
C GLU A 119 0.74 4.96 -2.43
N GLY A 120 1.19 5.28 -3.65
CA GLY A 120 2.47 4.82 -4.19
C GLY A 120 2.58 4.98 -5.71
N ILE A 121 3.38 4.11 -6.35
CA ILE A 121 3.72 4.21 -7.78
C ILE A 121 2.53 4.17 -8.74
N GLY A 122 1.38 3.66 -8.30
CA GLY A 122 0.16 3.56 -9.11
C GLY A 122 -0.33 4.91 -9.64
N LEU A 123 -0.07 6.00 -8.90
CA LEU A 123 -0.40 7.36 -9.32
C LEU A 123 0.39 7.82 -10.55
N TYR A 124 1.56 7.25 -10.79
CA TYR A 124 2.50 7.68 -11.85
C TYR A 124 2.55 6.71 -13.02
N ARG A 125 1.73 5.65 -13.01
CA ARG A 125 1.84 4.53 -13.94
C ARG A 125 0.60 4.36 -14.80
N TYR A 126 0.81 4.32 -16.12
CA TYR A 126 -0.22 3.94 -17.07
C TYR A 126 -0.53 2.44 -17.01
N VAL A 127 -1.82 2.12 -16.92
CA VAL A 127 -2.37 0.77 -17.03
C VAL A 127 -3.06 0.64 -18.39
N LYS A 128 -2.51 -0.21 -19.25
CA LYS A 128 -3.19 -0.61 -20.50
C LYS A 128 -4.23 -1.67 -20.17
N LYS A 129 -5.52 -1.34 -20.32
CA LYS A 129 -6.61 -2.32 -20.19
C LYS A 129 -6.92 -2.92 -21.57
N ARG A 130 -6.90 -4.26 -21.67
CA ARG A 130 -7.39 -4.98 -22.86
C ARG A 130 -8.89 -4.67 -23.02
N TYR A 131 -9.34 -4.37 -24.23
CA TYR A 131 -10.74 -4.02 -24.55
C TYR A 131 -11.26 -2.75 -23.86
N HIS A 132 -10.48 -1.66 -23.89
CA HIS A 132 -10.82 -0.38 -23.23
C HIS A 132 -12.24 0.13 -23.56
N PHE A 133 -12.65 0.06 -24.82
CA PHE A 133 -13.98 0.50 -25.27
C PHE A 133 -15.11 -0.31 -24.64
N ILE A 134 -15.00 -1.65 -24.64
CA ILE A 134 -16.01 -2.55 -24.06
C ILE A 134 -16.14 -2.29 -22.55
N TYR A 135 -15.01 -2.14 -21.86
CA TYR A 135 -15.00 -1.80 -20.44
C TYR A 135 -15.66 -0.44 -20.16
N SER A 136 -15.46 0.55 -21.03
CA SER A 136 -16.11 1.86 -20.89
C SER A 136 -17.64 1.75 -21.02
N LEU A 137 -18.12 1.00 -22.02
CA LEU A 137 -19.55 0.83 -22.26
C LEU A 137 -20.23 0.04 -21.13
N ILE A 138 -19.69 -1.13 -20.78
CA ILE A 138 -20.24 -1.97 -19.70
C ILE A 138 -20.14 -1.23 -18.36
N GLY A 139 -19.02 -0.54 -18.12
CA GLY A 139 -18.84 0.25 -16.91
C GLY A 139 -19.90 1.34 -16.78
N LYS A 140 -20.25 2.04 -17.86
CA LYS A 140 -21.34 3.03 -17.84
C LYS A 140 -22.71 2.42 -17.54
N LEU A 141 -22.98 1.21 -18.03
CA LEU A 141 -24.23 0.50 -17.77
C LEU A 141 -24.38 0.08 -16.29
N ILE A 142 -23.27 -0.30 -15.65
CA ILE A 142 -23.27 -0.84 -14.27
C ILE A 142 -23.06 0.25 -13.23
N PHE A 143 -22.08 1.12 -13.44
CA PHE A 143 -21.63 2.13 -12.47
C PHE A 143 -22.18 3.54 -12.77
N GLY A 144 -22.94 3.67 -13.85
CA GLY A 144 -23.61 4.91 -14.26
C GLY A 144 -22.90 5.67 -15.38
N ILE A 145 -23.63 6.57 -16.04
CA ILE A 145 -23.18 7.27 -17.26
C ILE A 145 -21.89 8.10 -17.09
N ARG A 146 -21.58 8.49 -15.84
CA ARG A 146 -20.37 9.24 -15.45
C ARG A 146 -19.16 8.36 -15.13
N PHE A 147 -19.27 7.05 -15.34
CA PHE A 147 -18.13 6.14 -15.22
C PHE A 147 -17.06 6.47 -16.26
N GLU A 148 -15.81 6.52 -15.80
CA GLU A 148 -14.65 6.80 -16.63
C GLU A 148 -13.65 5.65 -16.53
N ASN A 149 -13.34 5.06 -17.67
CA ASN A 149 -12.30 4.04 -17.76
C ASN A 149 -10.92 4.68 -17.82
N THR A 150 -10.45 5.19 -16.68
CA THR A 150 -9.15 5.86 -16.57
C THR A 150 -7.99 4.91 -16.85
N THR A 151 -6.90 5.47 -17.38
CA THR A 151 -5.66 4.73 -17.68
C THR A 151 -4.59 4.92 -16.62
N CYS A 152 -4.69 5.99 -15.83
CA CYS A 152 -3.87 6.24 -14.66
C CYS A 152 -4.77 6.66 -13.48
N ILE A 153 -4.34 6.35 -12.25
CA ILE A 153 -4.97 6.89 -11.04
C ILE A 153 -4.79 8.42 -11.07
N GLY A 154 -5.79 9.19 -10.67
CA GLY A 154 -5.78 10.65 -10.72
C GLY A 154 -6.25 11.24 -12.05
N GLU A 155 -6.68 10.44 -13.02
CA GLU A 155 -7.23 10.95 -14.29
C GLU A 155 -8.71 11.29 -14.22
N GLN A 156 -9.44 10.81 -13.22
CA GLN A 156 -10.89 10.94 -13.19
C GLN A 156 -11.30 12.42 -13.12
N SER A 157 -12.28 12.83 -13.94
CA SER A 157 -12.66 14.24 -14.16
C SER A 157 -13.20 14.99 -12.93
N ARG A 158 -13.83 14.29 -12.00
CA ARG A 158 -14.37 14.81 -10.74
C ARG A 158 -13.32 14.94 -9.65
N THR A 159 -12.19 14.24 -9.73
CA THR A 159 -11.08 14.46 -8.78
C THR A 159 -10.59 15.91 -8.94
N THR A 160 -10.77 16.74 -7.91
CA THR A 160 -10.45 18.17 -7.97
C THR A 160 -9.04 18.47 -7.48
N LYS A 161 -8.51 17.62 -6.58
CA LYS A 161 -7.21 17.80 -5.93
C LYS A 161 -6.42 16.49 -5.88
N ILE A 162 -5.12 16.55 -6.13
CA ILE A 162 -4.17 15.46 -5.94
C ILE A 162 -3.13 15.88 -4.90
N MET A 163 -2.99 15.10 -3.85
CA MET A 163 -1.90 15.21 -2.88
C MET A 163 -0.86 14.13 -3.19
N CYS A 164 0.37 14.53 -3.55
CA CYS A 164 1.42 13.59 -3.93
C CYS A 164 2.84 14.05 -3.55
N ASN A 165 3.78 13.11 -3.59
CA ASN A 165 5.18 13.27 -3.27
C ASN A 165 5.99 13.80 -4.46
N TYR A 166 5.62 13.40 -5.68
CA TYR A 166 6.35 13.69 -6.91
C TYR A 166 5.46 14.38 -7.96
N PRO A 167 5.00 15.64 -7.73
CA PRO A 167 4.16 16.37 -8.68
C PRO A 167 4.68 16.41 -10.13
N LYS A 168 6.01 16.45 -10.31
CA LYS A 168 6.66 16.50 -11.62
C LYS A 168 6.44 15.25 -12.48
N LEU A 169 6.02 14.14 -11.86
CA LEU A 169 5.73 12.87 -12.54
C LEU A 169 4.27 12.73 -12.96
N LEU A 170 3.41 13.68 -12.60
CA LEU A 170 2.01 13.67 -13.00
C LEU A 170 1.88 13.98 -14.48
N ASN A 171 0.91 13.35 -15.13
CA ASN A 171 0.60 13.57 -16.53
C ASN A 171 -0.28 14.81 -16.74
N ASN A 172 -0.46 15.21 -18.01
CA ASN A 172 -1.21 16.41 -18.37
C ASN A 172 -2.67 16.41 -17.90
N ILE A 173 -3.32 15.25 -17.73
CA ILE A 173 -4.71 15.16 -17.24
C ILE A 173 -4.75 15.36 -15.72
N GLN A 174 -3.76 14.82 -15.01
CA GLN A 174 -3.59 15.02 -13.56
C GLN A 174 -3.21 16.47 -13.23
N LEU A 175 -2.32 17.08 -14.02
CA LEU A 175 -1.83 18.45 -13.81
C LEU A 175 -2.89 19.55 -14.05
N LYS A 176 -4.03 19.22 -14.68
CA LYS A 176 -5.19 20.13 -14.76
C LYS A 176 -5.92 20.31 -13.42
N LYS A 177 -5.58 19.50 -12.42
CA LYS A 177 -6.19 19.52 -11.07
C LYS A 177 -5.34 20.36 -10.13
N LYS A 178 -5.88 20.70 -8.96
CA LYS A 178 -5.06 21.30 -7.90
C LYS A 178 -4.06 20.25 -7.40
N VAL A 179 -2.76 20.54 -7.45
CA VAL A 179 -1.72 19.62 -6.98
C VAL A 179 -1.06 20.18 -5.74
N GLU A 180 -1.06 19.39 -4.66
CA GLU A 180 -0.42 19.73 -3.39
C GLU A 180 0.62 18.67 -3.03
N ARG A 181 1.70 19.07 -2.37
CA ARG A 181 2.68 18.11 -1.86
C ARG A 181 2.17 17.50 -0.57
N ILE A 182 2.32 16.18 -0.44
CA ILE A 182 2.13 15.51 0.85
C ILE A 182 3.25 15.97 1.79
N ASN A 183 2.85 16.65 2.87
CA ASN A 183 3.70 16.90 4.03
C ASN A 183 4.00 15.58 4.77
N GLN A 184 4.98 15.58 5.66
CA GLN A 184 5.27 14.39 6.47
C GLN A 184 4.00 13.92 7.19
N TRP A 185 3.67 12.64 7.03
CA TRP A 185 2.57 12.02 7.78
C TRP A 185 2.91 12.01 9.26
N ASP A 186 1.97 12.49 10.08
CA ASP A 186 2.10 12.38 11.53
C ASP A 186 1.58 11.01 12.00
N PHE A 187 2.51 10.09 12.19
CA PHE A 187 2.22 8.76 12.72
C PHE A 187 2.22 8.71 14.26
N SER A 188 2.31 9.85 14.97
CA SER A 188 2.34 9.90 16.44
C SER A 188 1.11 9.25 17.07
N ILE A 189 -0.07 9.39 16.45
CA ILE A 189 -1.31 8.80 16.92
C ILE A 189 -1.25 7.25 16.97
N LEU A 190 -0.39 6.65 16.13
CA LEU A 190 -0.22 5.20 16.03
C LEU A 190 0.87 4.68 16.96
N LYS A 191 1.89 5.49 17.28
CA LYS A 191 2.91 5.13 18.29
C LYS A 191 2.29 4.84 19.65
N ASN A 192 1.20 5.53 19.99
CA ASN A 192 0.49 5.35 21.25
C ASN A 192 -0.37 4.08 21.29
N MET A 193 -0.57 3.40 20.17
CA MET A 193 -1.33 2.15 20.11
C MET A 193 -0.41 0.96 20.38
N LYS A 194 -0.01 0.76 21.64
CA LYS A 194 0.81 -0.41 22.07
C LYS A 194 0.23 -1.74 21.57
N ASP A 195 -1.11 -1.82 21.51
CA ASP A 195 -1.85 -2.96 20.99
C ASP A 195 -1.47 -3.32 19.53
N LEU A 196 -1.08 -2.35 18.68
CA LEU A 196 -0.65 -2.59 17.30
C LEU A 196 0.60 -3.47 17.24
N TYR A 197 1.55 -3.27 18.16
CA TYR A 197 2.77 -4.05 18.25
C TYR A 197 2.51 -5.46 18.81
N ALA A 198 1.43 -5.64 19.58
CA ALA A 198 1.03 -6.94 20.09
C ALA A 198 0.27 -7.81 19.07
N ILE A 199 -0.15 -7.25 17.93
CA ILE A 199 -0.91 -7.97 16.90
C ILE A 199 -0.10 -9.11 16.28
N ASP A 200 1.23 -8.97 16.24
CA ASP A 200 2.15 -9.99 15.76
C ASP A 200 3.26 -10.17 16.79
N GLN A 201 3.32 -11.37 17.38
CA GLN A 201 4.24 -11.69 18.46
C GLN A 201 5.72 -11.50 18.09
N ASN A 202 6.03 -11.52 16.80
CA ASN A 202 7.39 -11.34 16.31
C ASN A 202 7.82 -9.87 16.25
N PHE A 203 6.92 -8.89 16.45
CA PHE A 203 7.30 -7.47 16.55
C PHE A 203 8.20 -7.22 17.76
N ASN A 204 7.93 -7.88 18.88
CA ASN A 204 8.76 -7.76 20.10
C ASN A 204 10.17 -8.35 19.93
N LYS A 205 10.43 -9.05 18.83
CA LYS A 205 11.77 -9.57 18.49
C LYS A 205 12.61 -8.58 17.69
N ILE A 206 12.03 -7.48 17.22
CA ILE A 206 12.75 -6.47 16.45
C ILE A 206 13.85 -5.88 17.34
N PRO A 207 15.13 -5.99 16.94
CA PRO A 207 16.23 -5.58 17.79
C PRO A 207 16.49 -4.07 17.73
N ASP A 208 17.07 -3.53 18.79
CA ASP A 208 17.58 -2.15 18.83
C ASP A 208 18.94 -1.96 18.11
N HIS A 209 19.45 -3.00 17.45
CA HIS A 209 20.68 -2.96 16.64
C HIS A 209 20.38 -3.08 15.15
N GLU A 210 21.40 -3.12 14.30
CA GLU A 210 21.22 -3.19 12.86
C GLU A 210 20.64 -4.54 12.41
N PHE A 211 19.56 -4.52 11.62
CA PHE A 211 18.88 -5.71 11.14
C PHE A 211 18.36 -5.54 9.72
N ASN A 212 18.08 -6.67 9.06
CA ASN A 212 17.56 -6.71 7.71
C ASN A 212 16.06 -7.03 7.71
N ILE A 213 15.30 -6.40 6.82
CA ILE A 213 13.93 -6.77 6.52
C ILE A 213 13.79 -7.06 5.03
N PHE A 214 13.27 -8.23 4.68
CA PHE A 214 12.82 -8.52 3.32
C PHE A 214 11.30 -8.30 3.21
N ILE A 215 10.89 -7.38 2.34
CA ILE A 215 9.47 -7.16 2.00
C ILE A 215 9.12 -8.05 0.81
N GLY A 216 8.27 -9.04 1.07
CA GLY A 216 7.75 -9.96 0.07
C GLY A 216 6.88 -9.27 -0.98
N GLN A 217 6.79 -9.90 -2.14
CA GLN A 217 5.91 -9.51 -3.24
C GLN A 217 5.34 -10.77 -3.89
N PRO A 218 4.08 -10.74 -4.34
CA PRO A 218 3.40 -11.89 -4.93
C PRO A 218 3.87 -12.19 -6.36
N LEU A 219 5.18 -12.18 -6.64
CA LEU A 219 5.73 -12.39 -7.98
C LEU A 219 5.48 -13.80 -8.49
N VAL A 220 5.53 -14.78 -7.59
CA VAL A 220 5.28 -16.19 -7.90
C VAL A 220 3.79 -16.39 -8.16
N GLU A 221 2.96 -15.85 -7.28
CA GLU A 221 1.49 -15.92 -7.36
C GLU A 221 0.94 -15.17 -8.58
N ASP A 222 1.64 -14.12 -9.02
CA ASP A 222 1.31 -13.35 -10.23
C ASP A 222 1.96 -13.94 -11.50
N GLY A 223 2.70 -15.06 -11.39
CA GLY A 223 3.33 -15.75 -12.52
C GLY A 223 4.46 -14.98 -13.19
N ILE A 224 5.07 -14.01 -12.50
CA ILE A 224 6.17 -13.18 -13.01
C ILE A 224 7.48 -13.96 -13.01
N ILE A 225 7.74 -14.74 -11.96
CA ILE A 225 8.90 -15.63 -11.83
C ILE A 225 8.49 -16.94 -11.17
N ASN A 226 9.32 -17.98 -11.27
CA ASN A 226 9.07 -19.24 -10.57
C ASN A 226 9.51 -19.18 -9.09
N GLU A 227 8.98 -20.09 -8.27
CA GLU A 227 9.27 -20.12 -6.84
C GLU A 227 10.75 -20.37 -6.53
N LYS A 228 11.43 -21.23 -7.31
CA LYS A 228 12.85 -21.55 -7.12
C LYS A 228 13.74 -20.31 -7.30
N GLU A 229 13.48 -19.50 -8.32
CA GLU A 229 14.18 -18.23 -8.56
C GLU A 229 13.90 -17.21 -7.45
N TYR A 230 12.64 -17.10 -7.02
CA TYR A 230 12.28 -16.22 -5.92
C TYR A 230 12.99 -16.60 -4.62
N MET A 231 13.04 -17.90 -4.32
CA MET A 231 13.72 -18.42 -3.13
C MET A 231 15.24 -18.26 -3.23
N LYS A 232 15.84 -18.36 -4.42
CA LYS A 232 17.27 -18.05 -4.64
C LYS A 232 17.57 -16.57 -4.34
N LEU A 233 16.70 -15.65 -4.76
CA LEU A 233 16.82 -14.23 -4.46
C LEU A 233 16.81 -14.00 -2.94
N ILE A 234 15.80 -14.52 -2.24
CA ILE A 234 15.66 -14.37 -0.78
C ILE A 234 16.85 -15.01 -0.06
N SER A 235 17.26 -16.22 -0.46
CA SER A 235 18.41 -16.92 0.14
C SER A 235 19.68 -16.08 0.05
N THR A 236 19.84 -15.29 -1.00
CA THR A 236 21.00 -14.41 -1.14
C THR A 236 20.95 -13.27 -0.13
N VAL A 237 19.78 -12.65 0.07
CA VAL A 237 19.57 -11.62 1.10
C VAL A 237 19.82 -12.20 2.50
N VAL A 238 19.32 -13.41 2.76
CA VAL A 238 19.53 -14.12 4.02
C VAL A 238 21.02 -14.28 4.34
N ARG A 239 21.84 -14.64 3.35
CA ARG A 239 23.31 -14.81 3.49
C ARG A 239 24.07 -13.51 3.79
N LEU A 240 23.46 -12.34 3.60
CA LEU A 240 24.00 -11.05 4.05
C LEU A 240 23.89 -10.88 5.56
N SER A 241 22.93 -11.56 6.19
CA SER A 241 22.74 -11.51 7.62
C SER A 241 23.86 -12.30 8.30
N THR A 242 24.73 -11.60 9.02
CA THR A 242 25.90 -12.18 9.70
C THR A 242 25.54 -12.87 11.02
N LYS A 243 24.34 -12.61 11.54
CA LYS A 243 23.82 -13.17 12.79
C LYS A 243 22.50 -13.90 12.53
N LYS A 244 22.31 -15.04 13.21
CA LYS A 244 21.02 -15.72 13.29
C LYS A 244 19.97 -14.74 13.83
N ASN A 245 18.72 -14.83 13.38
CA ASN A 245 17.60 -13.96 13.77
C ASN A 245 17.77 -12.46 13.40
N ASN A 246 18.68 -12.12 12.50
CA ASN A 246 18.88 -10.73 12.06
C ASN A 246 18.16 -10.39 10.74
N LEU A 247 17.33 -11.31 10.23
CA LEU A 247 16.48 -11.08 9.07
C LEU A 247 15.02 -11.26 9.46
N PHE A 248 14.21 -10.26 9.17
CA PHE A 248 12.77 -10.33 9.22
C PHE A 248 12.23 -10.47 7.80
N ILE A 249 11.24 -11.33 7.62
CA ILE A 249 10.54 -11.47 6.34
C ILE A 249 9.11 -11.02 6.56
N LYS A 250 8.68 -10.03 5.77
CA LYS A 250 7.31 -9.55 5.74
C LYS A 250 6.64 -9.96 4.43
N PRO A 251 5.84 -11.04 4.41
CA PRO A 251 5.10 -11.41 3.22
C PRO A 251 4.03 -10.36 2.87
N HIS A 252 3.75 -10.22 1.58
CA HIS A 252 2.61 -9.48 1.07
C HIS A 252 1.30 -10.23 1.40
N PRO A 253 0.16 -9.56 1.65
CA PRO A 253 -1.12 -10.21 2.01
C PRO A 253 -1.54 -11.36 1.08
N ARG A 254 -1.31 -11.18 -0.23
CA ARG A 254 -1.63 -12.16 -1.30
C ARG A 254 -0.68 -13.35 -1.39
N GLU A 255 0.47 -13.32 -0.71
CA GLU A 255 1.45 -14.41 -0.80
C GLU A 255 1.06 -15.61 0.07
N ASN A 256 1.44 -16.80 -0.40
CA ASN A 256 1.48 -17.98 0.47
C ASN A 256 2.64 -17.82 1.46
N ILE A 257 2.34 -17.77 2.76
CA ILE A 257 3.38 -17.61 3.79
C ILE A 257 4.25 -18.86 3.95
N SER A 258 3.71 -20.04 3.63
CA SER A 258 4.41 -21.31 3.87
C SER A 258 5.68 -21.48 3.06
N LYS A 259 5.81 -20.78 1.91
CA LYS A 259 7.04 -20.80 1.11
C LYS A 259 8.26 -20.24 1.87
N TYR A 260 8.02 -19.45 2.92
CA TYR A 260 9.08 -18.88 3.74
C TYR A 260 9.49 -19.76 4.93
N PHE A 261 8.79 -20.86 5.24
CA PHE A 261 9.09 -21.69 6.42
C PHE A 261 10.51 -22.27 6.39
N PHE A 262 10.98 -22.68 5.22
CA PHE A 262 12.37 -23.10 5.03
C PHE A 262 13.39 -22.03 5.47
N MET A 263 13.06 -20.73 5.29
CA MET A 263 13.95 -19.64 5.72
C MET A 263 13.97 -19.48 7.25
N GLU A 264 12.82 -19.72 7.90
CA GLU A 264 12.69 -19.71 9.36
C GLU A 264 13.48 -20.88 9.97
N GLU A 265 13.33 -22.08 9.42
CA GLU A 265 13.96 -23.32 9.91
C GLU A 265 15.48 -23.34 9.68
N GLU A 266 15.93 -23.14 8.44
CA GLU A 266 17.35 -23.31 8.08
C GLU A 266 18.21 -22.11 8.45
N TYR A 267 17.66 -20.90 8.34
CA TYR A 267 18.45 -19.67 8.48
C TYR A 267 18.06 -18.82 9.70
N GLY A 268 17.04 -19.23 10.45
CA GLY A 268 16.55 -18.47 11.59
C GLY A 268 15.96 -17.11 11.18
N ALA A 269 15.39 -16.99 9.98
CA ALA A 269 14.66 -15.79 9.60
C ALA A 269 13.37 -15.66 10.44
N ILE A 270 13.02 -14.45 10.86
CA ILE A 270 11.79 -14.20 11.62
C ILE A 270 10.66 -13.84 10.66
N LEU A 271 9.63 -14.67 10.58
CA LEU A 271 8.48 -14.41 9.71
C LEU A 271 7.44 -13.53 10.41
N LEU A 272 7.10 -12.39 9.82
CA LEU A 272 5.99 -11.57 10.28
C LEU A 272 4.68 -12.17 9.73
N ARG A 273 3.92 -12.82 10.63
CA ARG A 273 2.75 -13.62 10.28
C ARG A 273 1.53 -12.75 10.00
N ASN A 274 1.43 -11.57 10.58
CA ASN A 274 0.36 -10.63 10.24
C ASN A 274 0.72 -9.82 8.99
N LYS A 275 0.31 -10.36 7.85
CA LYS A 275 0.62 -9.80 6.53
C LYS A 275 -0.01 -8.42 6.30
N ASP A 276 -1.13 -8.12 6.96
CA ASP A 276 -1.90 -6.89 6.72
C ASP A 276 -1.31 -5.62 7.36
N ILE A 277 -0.42 -5.78 8.35
CA ILE A 277 0.23 -4.63 8.98
C ILE A 277 1.10 -3.92 7.93
N PRO A 278 0.97 -2.61 7.68
CA PRO A 278 1.87 -1.90 6.78
C PRO A 278 3.32 -1.94 7.27
N ILE A 279 4.27 -2.01 6.34
CA ILE A 279 5.69 -2.02 6.71
C ILE A 279 6.15 -0.68 7.30
N GLU A 280 5.49 0.42 6.92
CA GLU A 280 5.74 1.75 7.47
C GLU A 280 5.50 1.79 8.98
N LEU A 281 4.51 1.05 9.49
CA LEU A 281 4.24 0.95 10.92
C LEU A 281 5.36 0.23 11.67
N LEU A 282 5.86 -0.85 11.09
CA LEU A 282 6.99 -1.63 11.60
C LEU A 282 8.28 -0.79 11.72
N LEU A 283 8.43 0.19 10.82
CA LEU A 283 9.66 0.95 10.66
C LEU A 283 9.65 2.32 11.33
N LEU A 284 8.55 2.74 11.99
CA LEU A 284 8.39 4.08 12.57
C LEU A 284 9.57 4.54 13.44
N ASP A 285 10.19 3.62 14.17
CA ASP A 285 11.30 3.89 15.10
C ASP A 285 12.56 3.07 14.78
N GLN A 286 12.60 2.40 13.64
CA GLN A 286 13.63 1.41 13.29
C GLN A 286 14.65 1.94 12.30
N LYS A 287 15.35 3.02 12.66
CA LYS A 287 16.35 3.67 11.78
C LYS A 287 17.54 2.79 11.40
N LYS A 288 17.79 1.73 12.17
CA LYS A 288 18.89 0.78 11.92
C LYS A 288 18.48 -0.38 10.99
N ALA A 289 17.23 -0.41 10.54
CA ALA A 289 16.79 -1.39 9.56
C ALA A 289 17.47 -1.16 8.20
N ARG A 290 17.71 -2.25 7.47
CA ARG A 290 17.99 -2.24 6.04
C ARG A 290 16.89 -3.02 5.34
N VAL A 291 16.26 -2.40 4.36
CA VAL A 291 15.07 -2.96 3.70
C VAL A 291 15.47 -3.53 2.35
N PHE A 292 15.09 -4.77 2.07
CA PHE A 292 15.31 -5.46 0.81
C PHE A 292 13.97 -5.84 0.21
N THR A 293 13.83 -5.73 -1.10
CA THR A 293 12.65 -6.25 -1.81
C THR A 293 12.98 -6.43 -3.28
N ALA A 294 12.31 -7.36 -3.96
CA ALA A 294 12.39 -7.44 -5.41
C ALA A 294 11.95 -6.09 -6.04
N TYR A 295 10.74 -5.65 -5.70
CA TYR A 295 10.27 -4.27 -5.91
C TYR A 295 9.15 -3.99 -4.90
N SER A 296 8.93 -2.75 -4.46
CA SER A 296 7.72 -2.42 -3.68
C SER A 296 7.50 -0.92 -3.69
N SER A 297 6.25 -0.46 -3.79
CA SER A 297 5.96 0.98 -3.62
C SER A 297 6.29 1.48 -2.22
N ALA A 298 6.26 0.60 -1.22
CA ALA A 298 6.55 0.96 0.17
C ALA A 298 7.97 1.51 0.34
N VAL A 299 8.95 1.08 -0.46
CA VAL A 299 10.34 1.57 -0.34
C VAL A 299 10.46 3.07 -0.56
N PHE A 300 9.58 3.68 -1.37
CA PHE A 300 9.60 5.12 -1.61
C PHE A 300 9.11 5.88 -0.39
N ASN A 301 8.06 5.38 0.26
CA ASN A 301 7.57 5.95 1.53
C ASN A 301 8.61 5.74 2.64
N ILE A 302 9.22 4.56 2.71
CA ILE A 302 10.25 4.24 3.70
C ILE A 302 11.46 5.16 3.56
N ALA A 303 11.99 5.30 2.35
CA ALA A 303 13.11 6.18 2.06
C ALA A 303 12.78 7.64 2.36
N LYS A 304 11.58 8.11 1.98
CA LYS A 304 11.17 9.50 2.16
C LYS A 304 10.91 9.87 3.62
N TYR A 305 10.16 9.05 4.35
CA TYR A 305 9.66 9.40 5.68
C TYR A 305 10.53 8.87 6.82
N PHE A 306 11.15 7.69 6.66
CA PHE A 306 11.95 7.07 7.70
C PHE A 306 13.45 7.16 7.45
N ARG A 307 13.87 7.57 6.23
CA ARG A 307 15.29 7.69 5.84
C ARG A 307 16.05 6.38 6.07
N ILE A 308 15.39 5.28 5.73
CA ILE A 308 15.93 3.92 5.86
C ILE A 308 16.45 3.45 4.51
N ASN A 309 17.67 2.91 4.50
CA ASN A 309 18.29 2.36 3.30
C ASN A 309 17.46 1.19 2.78
N SER A 310 16.98 1.35 1.55
CA SER A 310 16.14 0.40 0.84
C SER A 310 16.83 -0.08 -0.43
N TYR A 311 16.88 -1.39 -0.62
CA TYR A 311 17.55 -2.08 -1.71
C TYR A 311 16.52 -2.77 -2.61
N LEU A 312 16.46 -2.32 -3.85
CA LEU A 312 15.62 -2.86 -4.91
C LEU A 312 16.39 -3.92 -5.68
N LEU A 313 15.83 -5.12 -5.76
CA LEU A 313 16.51 -6.31 -6.30
C LEU A 313 15.95 -6.78 -7.65
N TYR A 314 15.05 -6.03 -8.28
CA TYR A 314 14.34 -6.44 -9.50
C TYR A 314 15.28 -6.75 -10.68
N LYS A 315 16.46 -6.14 -10.74
CA LYS A 315 17.46 -6.43 -11.78
C LYS A 315 18.08 -7.83 -11.64
N LEU A 316 18.08 -8.40 -10.43
CA LEU A 316 18.61 -9.75 -10.18
C LEU A 316 17.72 -10.88 -10.73
N ILE A 317 16.50 -10.52 -11.14
CA ILE A 317 15.49 -11.44 -11.68
C ILE A 317 14.99 -10.97 -13.06
N ASP A 318 15.76 -10.13 -13.75
CA ASP A 318 15.44 -9.57 -15.08
C ASP A 318 14.03 -8.96 -15.19
N PHE A 319 13.53 -8.39 -14.09
CA PHE A 319 12.19 -7.82 -14.01
C PHE A 319 12.25 -6.29 -14.16
N ASN A 320 11.39 -5.70 -15.01
CA ASN A 320 11.27 -4.25 -15.12
C ASN A 320 9.94 -3.74 -14.51
N PRO A 321 9.95 -3.22 -13.27
CA PRO A 321 8.76 -2.69 -12.61
C PRO A 321 8.21 -1.39 -13.22
N LYS A 322 8.93 -0.77 -14.18
CA LYS A 322 8.63 0.55 -14.77
C LYS A 322 8.54 1.66 -13.71
N ILE A 323 9.53 1.70 -12.82
CA ILE A 323 9.65 2.74 -11.79
C ILE A 323 10.17 4.03 -12.46
N PRO A 324 9.53 5.20 -12.25
CA PRO A 324 10.06 6.47 -12.74
C PRO A 324 11.42 6.80 -12.12
N CYS A 325 12.38 7.22 -12.95
CA CYS A 325 13.76 7.50 -12.51
C CYS A 325 13.84 8.53 -11.38
N GLU A 326 12.96 9.53 -11.36
CA GLU A 326 12.88 10.55 -10.31
C GLU A 326 12.62 9.94 -8.93
N MET A 327 11.87 8.84 -8.84
CA MET A 327 11.61 8.16 -7.58
C MET A 327 12.84 7.40 -7.08
N LEU A 328 13.76 7.03 -7.98
CA LEU A 328 15.03 6.36 -7.65
C LEU A 328 16.13 7.34 -7.23
N LYS A 329 15.95 8.66 -7.39
CA LYS A 329 16.96 9.68 -7.04
C LYS A 329 17.17 9.88 -5.54
N SER A 330 16.39 9.21 -4.68
CA SER A 330 16.58 9.29 -3.23
C SER A 330 17.89 8.63 -2.82
N SER A 331 18.68 9.29 -1.96
CA SER A 331 19.92 8.72 -1.41
C SER A 331 19.71 7.47 -0.55
N TYR A 332 18.47 7.19 -0.16
CA TYR A 332 18.08 6.01 0.63
C TYR A 332 17.51 4.88 -0.23
N ILE A 333 17.50 5.02 -1.56
CA ILE A 333 17.05 3.98 -2.49
C ILE A 333 18.24 3.54 -3.33
N ASN A 334 18.52 2.25 -3.28
CA ASN A 334 19.64 1.63 -3.97
C ASN A 334 19.08 0.54 -4.90
N VAL A 335 19.37 0.63 -6.19
CA VAL A 335 19.05 -0.44 -7.14
C VAL A 335 20.28 -1.34 -7.22
N VAL A 336 20.12 -2.61 -6.85
CA VAL A 336 21.21 -3.58 -6.90
C VAL A 336 21.29 -4.14 -8.30
N GLU A 337 22.40 -3.87 -9.00
CA GLU A 337 22.59 -4.19 -10.41
C GLU A 337 22.87 -5.68 -10.63
N ASN A 338 23.57 -6.32 -9.71
CA ASN A 338 23.99 -7.72 -9.85
C ASN A 338 24.28 -8.38 -8.49
N PHE A 339 24.46 -9.71 -8.51
CA PHE A 339 24.73 -10.50 -7.31
C PHE A 339 26.06 -10.16 -6.62
N LYS A 340 27.04 -9.62 -7.36
CA LYS A 340 28.33 -9.19 -6.80
C LYS A 340 28.13 -7.97 -5.89
N GLU A 341 27.42 -6.96 -6.38
CA GLU A 341 27.06 -5.77 -5.60
C GLU A 341 26.27 -6.14 -4.35
N LEU A 342 25.29 -7.05 -4.47
CA LEU A 342 24.53 -7.56 -3.32
C LEU A 342 25.46 -8.18 -2.27
N SER A 343 26.45 -8.98 -2.70
CA SER A 343 27.40 -9.65 -1.82
C SER A 343 28.38 -8.68 -1.16
N GLU A 344 28.78 -7.62 -1.86
CA GLU A 344 29.66 -6.56 -1.34
C GLU A 344 29.01 -5.75 -0.21
N LEU A 345 27.67 -5.67 -0.18
CA LEU A 345 26.97 -5.04 0.95
C LEU A 345 27.39 -5.67 2.27
N LYS A 346 27.61 -7.00 2.32
CA LYS A 346 28.10 -7.74 3.49
C LYS A 346 29.42 -7.17 4.04
N GLY A 347 30.35 -6.80 3.16
CA GLY A 347 31.65 -6.23 3.53
C GLY A 347 31.53 -4.87 4.23
N LYS A 348 30.63 -4.01 3.74
CA LYS A 348 30.33 -2.71 4.37
C LYS A 348 29.70 -2.87 5.75
N ILE A 349 28.80 -3.86 5.93
CA ILE A 349 28.20 -4.20 7.24
C ILE A 349 29.27 -4.57 8.27
N THR A 350 30.30 -5.29 7.82
CA THR A 350 31.30 -5.87 8.72
C THR A 350 32.29 -4.80 9.20
N HIS A 351 32.63 -3.83 8.34
CA HIS A 351 33.52 -2.71 8.69
C HIS A 351 32.86 -1.61 9.53
N GLU A 352 31.57 -1.30 9.31
CA GLU A 352 30.83 -0.31 10.14
C GLU A 352 30.66 -0.79 11.59
N ASN A 353 30.47 -2.10 11.79
CA ASN A 353 30.39 -2.70 13.13
C ASN A 353 31.74 -2.77 13.86
N GLN A 354 32.88 -2.77 13.17
CA GLN A 354 34.20 -2.77 13.80
C GLN A 354 34.63 -1.37 14.27
N ASN A 355 34.16 -0.31 13.60
CA ASN A 355 34.50 1.07 13.95
C ASN A 355 33.58 1.69 15.02
N SER A 356 32.47 1.03 15.37
CA SER A 356 31.51 1.49 16.38
C SER A 356 31.72 0.85 17.78
N ILE A 357 32.75 0.02 17.93
CA ILE A 357 33.17 -0.61 19.20
C ILE A 357 34.56 -0.07 19.63
N LYS A 358 34.84 1.21 19.34
CA LYS A 358 36.04 1.90 19.84
C LYS A 358 35.66 3.13 20.64
#